data_AF-A0A382HIY5-F1
#
_entry.id   AF-A0A382HIY5-F1
#
_cell.length_a   1.000
_cell.length_b   1.000
_cell.length_c   1.000
_cell.angle_alpha   90.00
_cell.angle_beta   90.00
_cell.angle_gamma   90.00
#
_symmetry.space_group_name_H-M   'P 1'
#
loop_
_entity.id
_entity.type
_entity.pdbx_description
1 polymer ?
#
loop_
_entity_poly.entity_id
_entity_poly.type
_entity_poly.pdbx_seq_one_letter_code
_entity_poly.pdbx_strand_id
1 'polypeptide(L)'
;MRVNIKARMIDTKLRVALYAMTEFAMSKLVPSTRLRNNVSINVHLKHHCEGGEAMLEDYANPYRPRDFKVIIDHHRAEIDDYGRERDATEWAHEILKTLAHEMVHVKQYLTGELMMRKRGLCWRKSVLTSDSTTYEEYFELPYEIEAYGREKGLLARFLIKWTEIEKELGINFK
;
A
#
# COMPACT_ATOMS: atom_id res chain seq x y z
N MET A 1 -8.92 12.24 5.19
CA MET A 1 -7.88 11.93 4.18
C MET A 1 -8.53 12.06 2.81
N ARG A 2 -7.78 12.37 1.76
CA ARG A 2 -8.29 12.30 0.38
C ARG A 2 -7.75 11.03 -0.27
N VAL A 3 -8.63 10.14 -0.71
CA VAL A 3 -8.24 8.91 -1.40
C VAL A 3 -8.87 8.92 -2.80
N ASN A 4 -8.04 8.76 -3.82
CA ASN A 4 -8.49 8.66 -5.20
C ASN A 4 -8.08 7.30 -5.77
N ILE A 5 -9.06 6.51 -6.20
CA ILE A 5 -8.82 5.21 -6.83
C ILE A 5 -8.91 5.35 -8.36
N LYS A 6 -7.77 5.16 -9.03
CA LYS A 6 -7.63 5.13 -10.49
C LYS A 6 -7.45 3.69 -10.95
N ALA A 7 -8.58 3.02 -11.14
CA ALA A 7 -8.68 1.65 -11.57
C ALA A 7 -9.67 1.58 -12.75
N ARG A 8 -9.15 1.33 -13.95
CA ARG A 8 -9.98 1.18 -15.17
C ARG A 8 -10.40 -0.26 -15.31
N MET A 9 -11.65 -0.51 -15.69
CA MET A 9 -12.20 -1.86 -15.94
C MET A 9 -12.14 -2.80 -14.72
N ILE A 10 -12.07 -2.23 -13.51
CA ILE A 10 -12.15 -2.97 -12.26
C ILE A 10 -13.57 -2.89 -11.71
N ASP A 11 -14.05 -4.01 -11.18
CA ASP A 11 -15.39 -4.10 -10.64
C ASP A 11 -15.59 -3.13 -9.46
N THR A 12 -16.86 -2.78 -9.22
CA THR A 12 -17.19 -1.78 -8.21
C THR A 12 -16.87 -2.26 -6.80
N LYS A 13 -16.98 -3.57 -6.52
CA LYS A 13 -16.69 -4.14 -5.20
C LYS A 13 -15.22 -3.95 -4.87
N LEU A 14 -14.32 -4.37 -5.74
CA LEU A 14 -12.88 -4.22 -5.53
C LEU A 14 -12.51 -2.74 -5.43
N ARG A 15 -13.10 -1.87 -6.26
CA ARG A 15 -12.84 -0.41 -6.17
C ARG A 15 -13.19 0.17 -4.80
N VAL A 16 -14.33 -0.22 -4.22
CA VAL A 16 -14.74 0.20 -2.86
C VAL A 16 -13.83 -0.44 -1.81
N ALA A 17 -13.45 -1.71 -1.99
CA ALA A 17 -12.53 -2.40 -1.08
C ALA A 17 -11.16 -1.73 -1.03
N LEU A 18 -10.60 -1.29 -2.18
CA LEU A 18 -9.34 -0.54 -2.23
C LEU A 18 -9.44 0.77 -1.44
N TYR A 19 -10.51 1.54 -1.67
CA TYR A 19 -10.76 2.78 -0.93
C TYR A 19 -10.84 2.52 0.59
N ALA A 20 -11.65 1.54 0.99
CA ALA A 20 -11.86 1.19 2.38
C ALA A 20 -10.57 0.66 3.03
N MET A 21 -9.77 -0.12 2.31
CA MET A 21 -8.49 -0.64 2.78
C MET A 21 -7.49 0.48 3.00
N THR A 22 -7.38 1.45 2.08
CA THR A 22 -6.53 2.64 2.24
C THR A 22 -6.89 3.43 3.50
N GLU A 23 -8.18 3.75 3.70
CA GLU A 23 -8.65 4.44 4.91
C GLU A 23 -8.40 3.62 6.17
N PHE A 24 -8.73 2.33 6.13
CA PHE A 24 -8.55 1.41 7.25
C PHE A 24 -7.08 1.32 7.66
N ALA A 25 -6.18 1.02 6.73
CA ALA A 25 -4.76 0.87 7.00
C ALA A 25 -4.17 2.15 7.59
N MET A 26 -4.44 3.31 6.99
CA MET A 26 -3.96 4.59 7.50
C MET A 26 -4.52 4.91 8.90
N SER A 27 -5.77 4.54 9.19
CA SER A 27 -6.34 4.70 10.54
C SER A 27 -5.61 3.88 11.61
N LYS A 28 -5.07 2.71 11.25
CA LYS A 28 -4.32 1.83 12.16
C LYS A 28 -2.84 2.20 12.26
N LEU A 29 -2.24 2.61 11.16
CA LEU A 29 -0.82 2.93 11.07
C LEU A 29 -0.48 4.32 11.60
N VAL A 30 -1.37 5.30 11.43
CA VAL A 30 -1.11 6.70 11.76
C VAL A 30 -2.21 7.21 12.68
N PRO A 31 -2.13 7.05 14.01
CA PRO A 31 -3.24 7.39 14.93
C PRO A 31 -3.70 8.85 14.88
N SER A 32 -2.83 9.78 14.50
CA SER A 32 -3.14 11.20 14.43
C SER A 32 -4.13 11.54 13.31
N THR A 33 -5.38 11.83 13.69
CA THR A 33 -6.44 12.32 12.79
C THR A 33 -6.03 13.59 12.04
N ARG A 34 -5.39 14.54 12.75
CA ARG A 34 -4.88 15.80 12.16
C ARG A 34 -3.91 15.53 11.01
N LEU A 35 -3.01 14.55 11.14
CA LEU A 35 -2.11 14.20 10.05
C LEU A 35 -2.88 13.57 8.89
N ARG A 36 -3.72 12.56 9.15
CA ARG A 36 -4.52 11.89 8.10
C ARG A 36 -5.44 12.84 7.34
N ASN A 37 -5.96 13.88 7.99
CA ASN A 37 -6.83 14.88 7.33
C ASN A 37 -6.10 15.74 6.31
N ASN A 38 -4.77 15.82 6.38
CA ASN A 38 -3.94 16.61 5.48
C ASN A 38 -3.14 15.74 4.49
N VAL A 39 -3.60 14.51 4.23
CA VAL A 39 -2.92 13.57 3.33
C VAL A 39 -3.83 13.25 2.14
N SER A 40 -3.22 13.18 0.96
CA SER A 40 -3.81 12.69 -0.28
C SER A 40 -3.08 11.43 -0.74
N ILE A 41 -3.82 10.38 -1.05
CA ILE A 41 -3.29 9.11 -1.58
C ILE A 41 -4.00 8.78 -2.88
N ASN A 42 -3.23 8.68 -3.97
CA ASN A 42 -3.71 8.28 -5.29
C ASN A 42 -3.31 6.82 -5.53
N VAL A 43 -4.28 5.90 -5.48
CA VAL A 43 -4.04 4.47 -5.77
C VAL A 43 -4.31 4.21 -7.25
N HIS A 44 -3.34 3.62 -7.94
CA HIS A 44 -3.36 3.35 -9.37
C HIS A 44 -3.21 1.84 -9.61
N LEU A 45 -4.19 1.23 -10.28
CA LEU A 45 -4.04 -0.13 -10.81
C LEU A 45 -3.52 -0.04 -12.24
N LYS A 46 -2.28 -0.48 -12.47
CA LYS A 46 -1.60 -0.46 -13.78
C LYS A 46 -0.34 -1.34 -13.76
N HIS A 47 0.19 -1.67 -14.93
CA HIS A 47 1.48 -2.36 -15.06
C HIS A 47 2.62 -1.62 -14.34
N HIS A 48 3.47 -2.41 -13.68
CA HIS A 48 4.64 -1.96 -12.95
C HIS A 48 5.77 -3.00 -12.98
N CYS A 49 7.01 -2.55 -12.74
CA CYS A 49 8.18 -3.45 -12.70
C CYS A 49 8.18 -4.36 -11.46
N GLU A 50 7.41 -4.01 -10.44
CA GLU A 50 7.18 -4.77 -9.21
C GLU A 50 5.67 -4.97 -8.95
N GLY A 51 5.30 -5.75 -7.93
CA GLY A 51 3.89 -5.95 -7.55
C GLY A 51 3.18 -4.69 -7.06
N GLY A 52 3.91 -3.79 -6.40
CA GLY A 52 3.42 -2.51 -5.92
C GLY A 52 4.56 -1.51 -5.72
N GLU A 53 4.21 -0.23 -5.59
CA GLU A 53 5.16 0.81 -5.17
C GLU A 53 4.43 2.02 -4.59
N ALA A 54 4.84 2.45 -3.39
CA ALA A 54 4.48 3.71 -2.78
C ALA A 54 5.57 4.76 -3.04
N MET A 55 5.17 5.86 -3.66
CA MET A 55 6.05 6.98 -3.98
C MET A 55 5.39 8.32 -3.60
N LEU A 56 6.22 9.35 -3.52
CA LEU A 56 5.76 10.72 -3.41
C LEU A 56 5.23 11.16 -4.78
N GLU A 57 4.20 12.02 -4.80
CA GLU A 57 3.86 12.73 -6.04
C GLU A 57 5.01 13.67 -6.44
N ASP A 58 5.20 13.89 -7.74
CA ASP A 58 6.33 14.67 -8.28
C ASP A 58 6.41 16.09 -7.71
N TYR A 59 5.26 16.66 -7.33
CA TYR A 59 5.14 18.00 -6.75
C TYR A 59 5.16 18.00 -5.21
N ALA A 60 5.24 16.83 -4.56
CA ALA A 60 5.19 16.73 -3.12
C ALA A 60 6.49 17.22 -2.47
N ASN A 61 6.38 17.75 -1.25
CA ASN A 61 7.56 18.14 -0.47
C ASN A 61 8.32 16.89 0.00
N PRO A 62 9.59 16.67 -0.39
CA PRO A 62 10.33 15.45 -0.05
C PRO A 62 10.65 15.31 1.45
N TYR A 63 10.64 16.42 2.20
CA TYR A 63 10.95 16.41 3.65
C TYR A 63 9.69 16.27 4.52
N ARG A 64 8.52 16.68 4.00
CA ARG A 64 7.23 16.64 4.70
C ARG A 64 6.11 16.25 3.74
N PRO A 65 6.18 15.06 3.13
CA PRO A 65 5.25 14.69 2.07
C PRO A 65 3.83 14.54 2.61
N ARG A 66 2.86 14.95 1.80
CA ARG A 66 1.42 14.86 2.07
C ARG A 66 0.62 14.30 0.90
N ASP A 67 1.25 14.20 -0.27
CA ASP A 67 0.64 13.71 -1.49
C ASP A 67 1.44 12.50 -1.97
N PHE A 68 0.77 11.36 -2.03
CA PHE A 68 1.37 10.08 -2.36
C PHE A 68 0.68 9.46 -3.56
N LYS A 69 1.48 8.75 -4.34
CA LYS A 69 1.04 7.89 -5.42
C LYS A 69 1.40 6.46 -5.07
N VAL A 70 0.42 5.58 -5.16
CA VAL A 70 0.58 4.16 -4.88
C VAL A 70 0.19 3.41 -6.14
N ILE A 71 1.09 2.60 -6.66
CA ILE A 71 0.87 1.76 -7.82
C ILE A 71 0.70 0.33 -7.33
N ILE A 72 -0.30 -0.37 -7.86
CA ILE A 72 -0.49 -1.81 -7.66
C ILE A 72 -0.59 -2.44 -9.04
N ASP A 73 0.29 -3.40 -9.34
CA ASP A 73 0.23 -4.16 -10.57
C ASP A 73 -0.70 -5.37 -10.42
N HIS A 74 -1.98 -5.11 -10.68
CA HIS A 74 -3.00 -6.14 -10.71
C HIS A 74 -2.81 -7.23 -11.77
N HIS A 75 -1.99 -7.02 -12.82
CA HIS A 75 -1.73 -8.05 -13.81
C HIS A 75 -0.74 -9.09 -13.26
N ARG A 76 0.27 -8.64 -12.50
CA ARG A 76 1.20 -9.56 -11.83
C ARG A 76 0.52 -10.36 -10.72
N ALA A 77 -0.60 -9.87 -10.18
CA ALA A 77 -1.42 -10.61 -9.23
C ALA A 77 -2.18 -11.79 -9.87
N GLU A 78 -2.29 -11.88 -11.21
CA GLU A 78 -3.03 -12.96 -11.88
C GLU A 78 -2.33 -14.32 -11.70
N ILE A 79 -1.00 -14.34 -11.68
CA ILE A 79 -0.20 -15.58 -11.60
C ILE A 79 0.55 -15.61 -10.27
N ASP A 80 0.49 -16.73 -9.55
CA ASP A 80 1.24 -16.92 -8.30
C ASP A 80 2.69 -17.34 -8.53
N ASP A 81 3.47 -17.39 -7.45
CA ASP A 81 4.91 -17.69 -7.50
C ASP A 81 5.21 -19.11 -8.02
N TYR A 82 4.18 -19.97 -8.08
CA TYR A 82 4.26 -21.33 -8.63
C TYR A 82 3.77 -21.40 -10.08
N GLY A 83 3.43 -20.28 -10.70
CA GLY A 83 2.97 -20.20 -12.08
C GLY A 83 1.49 -20.57 -12.27
N ARG A 84 0.69 -20.60 -11.19
CA ARG A 84 -0.74 -20.92 -11.27
C ARG A 84 -1.56 -19.64 -11.37
N GLU A 85 -2.61 -19.70 -12.19
CA GLU A 85 -3.61 -18.65 -12.27
C GLU A 85 -4.45 -18.60 -10.97
N ARG A 86 -4.47 -17.43 -10.34
CA ARG A 86 -5.28 -17.16 -9.15
C ARG A 86 -6.74 -17.05 -9.56
N ASP A 87 -7.63 -17.59 -8.73
CA ASP A 87 -9.05 -17.29 -8.87
C ASP A 87 -9.34 -15.80 -8.53
N ALA A 88 -10.56 -15.34 -8.83
CA ALA A 88 -10.94 -13.94 -8.59
C ALA A 88 -10.81 -13.49 -7.13
N THR A 89 -11.00 -14.42 -6.17
CA THR A 89 -10.90 -14.13 -4.74
C THR A 89 -9.44 -14.05 -4.30
N GLU A 90 -8.62 -15.01 -4.72
CA GLU A 90 -7.18 -15.03 -4.48
C GLU A 90 -6.49 -13.82 -5.10
N TRP A 91 -6.90 -13.45 -6.32
CA TRP A 91 -6.42 -12.26 -7.03
C TRP A 91 -6.75 -10.97 -6.28
N ALA A 92 -8.00 -10.79 -5.85
CA ALA A 92 -8.41 -9.63 -5.06
C ALA A 92 -7.69 -9.58 -3.69
N HIS A 93 -7.49 -10.75 -3.07
CA HIS A 93 -6.74 -10.87 -1.82
C HIS A 93 -5.28 -10.41 -2.00
N GLU A 94 -4.62 -10.81 -3.09
CA GLU A 94 -3.25 -10.41 -3.38
C GLU A 94 -3.11 -8.91 -3.64
N ILE A 95 -4.05 -8.32 -4.37
CA ILE A 95 -4.11 -6.86 -4.59
C ILE A 95 -4.25 -6.12 -3.25
N LEU A 96 -5.15 -6.57 -2.37
CA LEU A 96 -5.37 -5.94 -1.07
C LEU A 96 -4.18 -6.14 -0.13
N LYS A 97 -3.49 -7.29 -0.19
CA LYS A 97 -2.24 -7.56 0.54
C LYS A 97 -1.14 -6.58 0.11
N THR A 98 -0.95 -6.44 -1.20
CA THR A 98 0.02 -5.51 -1.78
C THR A 98 -0.31 -4.07 -1.39
N LEU A 99 -1.58 -3.67 -1.46
CA LEU A 99 -2.00 -2.35 -0.98
C LEU A 99 -1.70 -2.17 0.52
N ALA A 100 -1.89 -3.20 1.35
CA ALA A 100 -1.56 -3.15 2.76
C ALA A 100 -0.07 -2.87 2.99
N HIS A 101 0.79 -3.53 2.21
CA HIS A 101 2.24 -3.35 2.19
C HIS A 101 2.58 -1.89 1.86
N GLU A 102 2.07 -1.38 0.74
CA GLU A 102 2.32 0.00 0.29
C GLU A 102 1.83 1.06 1.29
N MET A 103 0.74 0.79 2.03
CA MET A 103 0.28 1.70 3.09
C MET A 103 1.28 1.81 4.24
N VAL A 104 2.08 0.78 4.50
CA VAL A 104 3.17 0.85 5.48
C VAL A 104 4.24 1.82 4.99
N HIS A 105 4.63 1.76 3.72
CA HIS A 105 5.57 2.73 3.14
C HIS A 105 5.02 4.16 3.15
N VAL A 106 3.74 4.36 2.81
CA VAL A 106 3.10 5.67 2.94
C VAL A 106 3.19 6.18 4.38
N LYS A 107 2.93 5.33 5.39
CA LYS A 107 3.16 5.69 6.80
C LYS A 107 4.61 6.06 7.04
N GLN A 108 5.56 5.27 6.57
CA GLN A 108 6.99 5.50 6.80
C GLN A 108 7.46 6.83 6.22
N TYR A 109 7.02 7.19 5.01
CA TYR A 109 7.28 8.51 4.42
C TYR A 109 6.58 9.63 5.20
N LEU A 110 5.32 9.43 5.57
CA LEU A 110 4.53 10.44 6.27
C LEU A 110 5.09 10.78 7.66
N THR A 111 5.62 9.78 8.39
CA THR A 111 6.23 9.95 9.72
C THR A 111 7.71 10.34 9.65
N GLY A 112 8.32 10.31 8.46
CA GLY A 112 9.75 10.56 8.27
C GLY A 112 10.65 9.42 8.76
N GLU A 113 10.10 8.21 8.92
CA GLU A 113 10.88 7.00 9.16
C GLU A 113 11.66 6.60 7.90
N LEU A 114 11.06 6.72 6.72
CA LEU A 114 11.71 6.56 5.43
C LEU A 114 11.78 7.91 4.71
N MET A 115 12.95 8.32 4.25
CA MET A 115 13.14 9.60 3.56
C MET A 115 14.23 9.50 2.51
N MET A 116 14.01 10.11 1.35
CA MET A 116 15.09 10.36 0.40
C MET A 116 15.86 11.64 0.80
N ARG A 117 17.17 11.54 0.97
CA ARG A 117 18.06 12.69 1.25
C ARG A 117 19.12 12.81 0.16
N LYS A 118 19.85 13.93 0.16
CA LYS A 118 20.97 14.16 -0.78
C LYS A 118 22.02 13.03 -0.80
N ARG A 119 22.17 12.29 0.30
CA ARG A 119 23.14 11.20 0.47
C ARG A 119 22.54 9.81 0.24
N GLY A 120 21.30 9.72 -0.24
CA GLY A 120 20.57 8.47 -0.44
C GLY A 120 19.39 8.28 0.49
N LEU A 121 18.80 7.09 0.42
CA LEU A 121 17.65 6.67 1.23
C LEU A 121 18.04 6.56 2.70
N CYS A 122 17.20 7.09 3.59
CA CYS A 122 17.43 7.09 5.03
C CYS A 122 16.29 6.37 5.75
N TRP A 123 16.65 5.44 6.62
CA TRP A 123 15.74 4.80 7.57
C TRP A 123 16.01 5.27 8.99
N ARG A 124 15.04 5.89 9.65
CA ARG A 124 15.11 6.39 11.03
C ARG A 124 16.41 7.17 11.34
N LYS A 125 16.79 8.05 10.41
CA LYS A 125 17.99 8.91 10.42
C LYS A 125 19.32 8.20 10.11
N SER A 126 19.33 6.90 9.92
CA SER A 126 20.48 6.16 9.40
C SER A 126 20.44 6.16 7.88
N VAL A 127 21.54 6.55 7.24
CA VAL A 127 21.69 6.42 5.78
C VAL A 127 21.81 4.93 5.47
N LEU A 128 20.97 4.44 4.57
CA LEU A 128 21.12 3.10 4.02
C LEU A 128 22.17 3.21 2.93
N THR A 129 23.42 2.89 3.28
CA THR A 129 24.53 2.84 2.32
C THR A 129 24.45 1.51 1.59
N SER A 130 23.84 1.49 0.41
CA SER A 130 24.19 0.49 -0.59
C SER A 130 23.82 1.02 -1.97
N ASP A 131 24.86 1.21 -2.79
CA ASP A 131 24.72 1.51 -4.21
C ASP A 131 24.38 0.22 -5.01
N SER A 132 24.19 -0.92 -4.33
CA SER A 132 23.83 -2.22 -4.91
C SER A 132 23.20 -3.14 -3.86
N THR A 133 21.91 -2.99 -3.58
CA THR A 133 21.17 -3.97 -2.76
C THR A 133 20.88 -5.19 -3.61
N THR A 134 21.39 -6.37 -3.23
CA THR A 134 21.00 -7.62 -3.90
C THR A 134 19.52 -7.92 -3.64
N TYR A 135 18.91 -8.82 -4.43
CA TYR A 135 17.52 -9.21 -4.21
C TYR A 135 17.28 -9.77 -2.80
N GLU A 136 18.24 -10.53 -2.24
CA GLU A 136 18.14 -11.06 -0.88
C GLU A 136 18.24 -9.96 0.18
N GLU A 137 19.20 -9.04 0.02
CA GLU A 137 19.40 -7.92 0.94
C GLU A 137 18.19 -6.97 0.97
N TYR A 138 17.41 -6.91 -0.10
CA TYR A 138 16.20 -6.09 -0.18
C TYR A 138 15.20 -6.46 0.92
N PHE A 139 14.91 -7.75 1.09
CA PHE A 139 13.94 -8.23 2.09
C PHE A 139 14.44 -8.05 3.54
N GLU A 140 15.75 -7.92 3.72
CA GLU A 140 16.38 -7.65 5.02
C GLU A 140 16.42 -6.15 5.36
N LEU A 141 15.98 -5.27 4.45
CA LEU A 141 15.90 -3.85 4.73
C LEU A 141 14.86 -3.60 5.83
N PRO A 142 15.20 -2.81 6.87
CA PRO A 142 14.30 -2.62 8.02
C PRO A 142 12.89 -2.11 7.69
N TYR A 143 12.76 -1.35 6.60
CA TYR A 143 11.47 -0.82 6.16
C TYR A 143 10.63 -1.87 5.43
N GLU A 144 11.26 -2.77 4.68
CA GLU A 144 10.65 -3.95 4.05
C GLU A 144 10.22 -4.96 5.11
N ILE A 145 11.09 -5.26 6.09
CA ILE A 145 10.75 -6.14 7.23
C ILE A 145 9.49 -5.64 7.95
N GLU A 146 9.38 -4.32 8.20
CA GLU A 146 8.16 -3.75 8.80
C GLU A 146 6.94 -3.92 7.87
N ALA A 147 7.10 -3.67 6.57
CA ALA A 147 6.01 -3.76 5.59
C ALA A 147 5.49 -5.20 5.47
N TYR A 148 6.36 -6.18 5.20
CA TYR A 148 6.03 -7.60 5.15
C TYR A 148 5.46 -8.13 6.48
N GLY A 149 5.98 -7.66 7.62
CA GLY A 149 5.45 -8.04 8.92
C GLY A 149 4.03 -7.51 9.18
N ARG A 150 3.71 -6.31 8.67
CA ARG A 150 2.42 -5.64 8.93
C ARG A 150 1.34 -5.95 7.90
N GLU A 151 1.69 -6.21 6.64
CA GLU A 151 0.72 -6.41 5.54
C GLU A 151 -0.33 -7.48 5.89
N LYS A 152 0.12 -8.61 6.47
CA LYS A 152 -0.72 -9.76 6.81
C LYS A 152 -1.72 -9.40 7.91
N GLY A 153 -1.25 -8.72 8.96
CA GLY A 153 -2.09 -8.28 10.07
C GLY A 153 -3.07 -7.18 9.65
N LEU A 154 -2.67 -6.28 8.76
CA LEU A 154 -3.55 -5.25 8.20
C LEU A 154 -4.66 -5.89 7.36
N LEU A 155 -4.30 -6.80 6.45
CA LEU A 155 -5.24 -7.49 5.59
C LEU A 155 -6.24 -8.32 6.39
N ALA A 156 -5.78 -9.16 7.31
CA ALA A 156 -6.67 -10.00 8.12
C ALA A 156 -7.70 -9.15 8.90
N ARG A 157 -7.25 -8.06 9.53
CA ARG A 157 -8.15 -7.16 10.26
C ARG A 157 -9.08 -6.38 9.34
N PHE A 158 -8.62 -6.04 8.13
CA PHE A 158 -9.46 -5.39 7.13
C PHE A 158 -10.56 -6.33 6.65
N LEU A 159 -10.28 -7.59 6.34
CA LEU A 159 -11.29 -8.55 5.86
C LEU A 159 -12.39 -8.80 6.90
N ILE A 160 -12.05 -8.83 8.19
CA ILE A 160 -13.04 -8.87 9.29
C ILE A 160 -13.92 -7.62 9.22
N LYS A 161 -13.32 -6.42 9.12
CA LYS A 161 -14.08 -5.17 9.06
C LYS A 161 -14.90 -5.04 7.77
N TRP A 162 -14.38 -5.54 6.65
CA TRP A 162 -15.06 -5.57 5.36
C TRP A 162 -16.34 -6.40 5.43
N THR A 163 -16.29 -7.55 6.10
CA THR A 163 -17.48 -8.39 6.32
C THR A 163 -18.56 -7.67 7.12
N GLU A 164 -18.18 -6.80 8.08
CA GLU A 164 -19.13 -5.94 8.79
C GLU A 164 -19.71 -4.86 7.86
N ILE A 165 -18.86 -4.22 7.05
CA ILE A 165 -19.27 -3.19 6.08
C ILE A 165 -20.25 -3.75 5.04
N GLU A 166 -19.98 -4.94 4.50
CA GLU A 166 -20.88 -5.60 3.54
C GLU A 166 -22.26 -5.85 4.15
N LYS A 167 -22.32 -6.25 5.42
CA LYS A 167 -23.57 -6.43 6.16
C LYS A 167 -24.31 -5.12 6.39
N GLU A 168 -23.60 -4.08 6.84
CA GLU A 168 -24.19 -2.76 7.12
C GLU A 168 -24.72 -2.07 5.86
N LEU A 169 -24.00 -2.18 4.75
CA LEU A 169 -24.38 -1.60 3.46
C LEU A 169 -25.37 -2.48 2.68
N GLY A 170 -25.77 -3.63 3.22
CA GLY A 170 -26.69 -4.57 2.57
C GLY A 170 -26.16 -5.10 1.23
N ILE A 171 -24.84 -5.17 1.08
CA ILE A 171 -24.23 -5.54 -0.19
C ILE A 171 -24.20 -7.07 -0.32
N ASN A 172 -25.23 -7.62 -0.97
CA ASN A 172 -25.25 -9.01 -1.38
C ASN A 172 -24.60 -9.16 -2.75
N PHE A 173 -23.30 -9.46 -2.77
CA PHE A 173 -22.69 -10.07 -3.94
C PHE A 173 -22.95 -11.57 -3.88
N LYS A 174 -24.11 -11.98 -4.37
CA LYS A 174 -24.34 -13.38 -4.75
C LYS A 174 -23.58 -13.69 -6.02
#